data_AF-A0A5C6LKC4-F1
#
_entry.id   AF-A0A5C6LKC4-F1
#
_cell.length_a   1.000
_cell.length_b   1.000
_cell.length_c   1.000
_cell.angle_alpha   90.00
_cell.angle_beta   90.00
_cell.angle_gamma   90.00
#
_symmetry.space_group_name_H-M   'P 1'
#
loop_
_entity.id
_entity.type
_entity.pdbx_description
1 polymer ?
#
loop_
_entity_poly.entity_id
_entity_poly.type
_entity_poly.pdbx_seq_one_letter_code
_entity_poly.pdbx_strand_id
1 'polypeptide(L)'
;MQAFFQCIHLCSQLFNIRIPAHPITFEPRKQRCCFMSGQVSEWDDNQLFREFQHGDTAAYGEIYRRFSAVLYQHACRMLDNDADAQDVVQEVFANLWTKGASLQINGSLGAYLYISTRNRVLNLISSQRSYQHHLDSLRQFISETDTSTIEHLPEKELISCIETRQIPRYSYRRFFLF
;
A
#
# COMPACT_ATOMS: atom_id res chain seq x y z
N MET A 1 5.42 10.88 -3.06
CA MET A 1 6.07 9.90 -3.97
C MET A 1 7.62 9.95 -3.96
N GLN A 2 8.29 10.68 -3.07
CA GLN A 2 9.77 10.72 -3.00
C GLN A 2 10.38 9.88 -1.87
N ALA A 3 9.56 9.38 -0.92
CA ALA A 3 10.06 8.62 0.23
C ALA A 3 10.32 7.13 -0.04
N PHE A 4 9.80 6.56 -1.14
CA PHE A 4 9.96 5.13 -1.47
C PHE A 4 11.31 4.80 -2.11
N PHE A 5 11.95 5.76 -2.79
CA PHE A 5 13.24 5.55 -3.44
C PHE A 5 14.44 5.56 -2.47
N GLN A 6 14.28 6.14 -1.27
CA GLN A 6 15.38 6.23 -0.30
C GLN A 6 15.66 4.88 0.40
N CYS A 7 14.66 4.01 0.57
CA CYS A 7 14.81 2.72 1.25
C CYS A 7 15.55 1.66 0.41
N ILE A 8 15.47 1.73 -0.92
CA ILE A 8 16.10 0.76 -1.82
C ILE A 8 17.64 0.94 -1.81
N HIS A 9 18.14 2.14 -1.54
CA HIS A 9 19.57 2.43 -1.64
C HIS A 9 20.40 1.98 -0.43
N LEU A 10 19.81 1.88 0.78
CA LEU A 10 20.54 1.40 1.96
C LEU A 10 20.63 -0.13 2.07
N CYS A 11 19.70 -0.87 1.44
CA CYS A 11 19.63 -2.33 1.58
C CYS A 11 20.69 -3.08 0.75
N SER A 12 21.27 -2.44 -0.28
CA SER A 12 22.26 -3.04 -1.18
C SER A 12 23.65 -3.21 -0.56
N GLN A 13 23.98 -2.50 0.52
CA GLN A 13 25.34 -2.44 1.07
C GLN A 13 25.64 -3.51 2.13
N LEU A 14 24.62 -4.20 2.68
CA LEU A 14 24.81 -5.12 3.82
C LEU A 14 24.64 -6.61 3.51
N PHE A 15 24.11 -7.01 2.35
CA PHE A 15 23.68 -8.41 2.17
C PHE A 15 24.09 -9.14 0.88
N ASN A 16 24.94 -8.59 -0.01
CA ASN A 16 25.43 -9.29 -1.21
C ASN A 16 24.35 -10.11 -1.96
N ILE A 17 23.13 -9.57 -2.07
CA ILE A 17 22.05 -10.13 -2.86
C ILE A 17 21.99 -9.33 -4.16
N ARG A 18 22.14 -10.01 -5.29
CA ARG A 18 22.00 -9.44 -6.64
C ARG A 18 20.53 -9.04 -6.84
N ILE A 19 20.19 -7.77 -6.60
CA ILE A 19 18.92 -7.18 -7.03
C ILE A 19 19.05 -6.92 -8.54
N PRO A 20 18.25 -7.56 -9.41
CA PRO A 20 18.26 -7.23 -10.84
C PRO A 20 17.72 -5.82 -11.06
N ALA A 21 18.48 -5.01 -11.78
CA ALA A 21 18.36 -3.57 -11.80
C ALA A 21 17.51 -3.00 -12.95
N HIS A 22 16.41 -3.64 -13.40
CA HIS A 22 15.55 -3.07 -14.46
C HIS A 22 14.05 -3.28 -14.15
N PRO A 23 13.16 -2.39 -14.64
CA PRO A 23 11.81 -2.14 -14.15
C PRO A 23 10.84 -3.26 -14.55
N ILE A 24 9.86 -3.55 -13.68
CA ILE A 24 8.80 -4.52 -13.93
C ILE A 24 7.82 -3.93 -14.95
N THR A 25 8.24 -3.86 -16.21
CA THR A 25 7.35 -3.59 -17.35
C THR A 25 6.78 -4.92 -17.81
N PHE A 26 5.45 -5.02 -17.72
CA PHE A 26 4.65 -6.16 -18.12
C PHE A 26 4.59 -6.20 -19.67
N GLU A 27 5.35 -7.10 -20.30
CA GLU A 27 5.23 -7.39 -21.74
C GLU A 27 4.79 -8.85 -21.99
N PRO A 28 3.74 -9.07 -22.80
CA PRO A 28 3.19 -10.39 -23.05
C PRO A 28 3.90 -10.99 -24.26
N ARG A 29 4.94 -11.79 -24.03
CA ARG A 29 5.32 -13.03 -24.75
C ARG A 29 6.83 -13.25 -24.64
N LYS A 30 7.16 -14.41 -24.07
CA LYS A 30 8.42 -15.14 -24.26
C LYS A 30 9.70 -14.35 -24.00
N GLN A 31 10.20 -14.41 -22.76
CA GLN A 31 11.62 -14.62 -22.53
C GLN A 31 11.81 -15.43 -21.25
N ARG A 32 12.15 -16.70 -21.48
CA ARG A 32 12.44 -17.74 -20.50
C ARG A 32 13.83 -17.49 -19.93
N CYS A 33 13.98 -17.59 -18.62
CA CYS A 33 15.18 -18.22 -18.06
C CYS A 33 14.95 -19.74 -18.09
N CYS A 34 15.75 -20.44 -18.90
CA CYS A 34 15.73 -21.90 -19.06
C CYS A 34 16.62 -22.54 -17.99
N PHE A 35 16.07 -23.34 -17.07
CA PHE A 35 16.61 -24.69 -16.79
C PHE A 35 15.69 -25.62 -15.97
N MET A 36 14.56 -25.17 -15.41
CA MET A 36 13.58 -26.07 -14.74
C MET A 36 12.11 -25.82 -15.16
N SER A 37 11.87 -25.07 -16.24
CA SER A 37 10.59 -24.42 -16.55
C SER A 37 9.50 -25.30 -17.20
N GLY A 38 9.59 -26.63 -17.10
CA GLY A 38 8.61 -27.54 -17.70
C GLY A 38 7.52 -28.09 -16.77
N GLN A 39 7.73 -28.07 -15.45
CA GLN A 39 6.89 -28.86 -14.52
C GLN A 39 6.13 -28.01 -13.48
N VAL A 40 6.46 -26.73 -13.33
CA VAL A 40 5.89 -25.86 -12.27
C VAL A 40 4.38 -25.62 -12.48
N SER A 41 3.91 -25.60 -13.73
CA SER A 41 2.48 -25.38 -14.03
C SER A 41 1.59 -26.57 -13.68
N GLU A 42 2.15 -27.75 -13.43
CA GLU A 42 1.39 -28.96 -13.05
C GLU A 42 1.42 -29.21 -11.54
N TRP A 43 2.21 -28.45 -10.79
CA TRP A 43 2.28 -28.59 -9.34
C TRP A 43 0.96 -28.21 -8.68
N ASP A 44 0.59 -29.01 -7.68
CA ASP A 44 -0.52 -28.70 -6.78
C ASP A 44 -0.19 -27.45 -5.95
N ASP A 45 -1.21 -26.77 -5.46
CA ASP A 45 -1.07 -25.52 -4.70
C ASP A 45 -0.21 -25.72 -3.44
N ASN A 46 -0.30 -26.88 -2.80
CA ASN A 46 0.54 -27.22 -1.64
C ASN A 46 2.00 -27.43 -2.02
N GLN A 47 2.26 -28.01 -3.20
CA GLN A 47 3.62 -28.21 -3.68
C GLN A 47 4.24 -26.88 -4.10
N LEU A 48 3.50 -26.04 -4.83
CA LEU A 48 3.91 -24.66 -5.14
C LEU A 48 4.26 -23.88 -3.88
N PHE A 49 3.43 -23.97 -2.85
CA PHE A 49 3.69 -23.27 -1.60
C PHE A 49 4.96 -23.77 -0.89
N ARG A 50 5.18 -25.09 -0.84
CA ARG A 50 6.42 -25.65 -0.28
C ARG A 50 7.66 -25.20 -1.04
N GLU A 51 7.66 -25.25 -2.37
CA GLU A 51 8.82 -24.82 -3.17
C GLU A 51 9.07 -23.31 -3.03
N PHE A 52 8.00 -22.52 -2.96
CA PHE A 52 8.09 -21.09 -2.63
C PHE A 52 8.75 -20.87 -1.25
N GLN A 53 8.41 -21.66 -0.23
CA GLN A 53 9.06 -21.58 1.09
C GLN A 53 10.55 -21.94 1.06
N HIS A 54 10.97 -22.80 0.13
CA HIS A 54 12.39 -23.12 -0.10
C HIS A 54 13.13 -22.04 -0.91
N GLY A 55 12.44 -20.96 -1.31
CA GLY A 55 13.03 -19.83 -2.03
C GLY A 55 12.93 -19.94 -3.55
N ASP A 56 12.13 -20.86 -4.09
CA ASP A 56 11.92 -20.95 -5.53
C ASP A 56 11.05 -19.79 -6.05
N THR A 57 11.70 -18.87 -6.75
CA THR A 57 11.05 -17.73 -7.41
C THR A 57 10.08 -18.13 -8.52
N ALA A 58 10.28 -19.28 -9.17
CA ALA A 58 9.38 -19.79 -10.21
C ALA A 58 8.05 -20.25 -9.61
N ALA A 59 8.09 -20.87 -8.43
CA ALA A 59 6.89 -21.27 -7.70
C ALA A 59 6.04 -20.04 -7.31
N TYR A 60 6.66 -18.98 -6.80
CA TYR A 60 5.96 -17.72 -6.54
C TYR A 60 5.35 -17.12 -7.81
N GLY A 61 6.08 -17.12 -8.92
CA GLY A 61 5.60 -16.62 -10.20
C GLY A 61 4.33 -17.36 -10.68
N GLU A 62 4.30 -18.67 -10.51
CA GLU A 62 3.13 -19.48 -10.86
C GLU A 62 1.94 -19.23 -9.92
N ILE A 63 2.18 -19.09 -8.61
CA ILE A 63 1.15 -18.68 -7.63
C ILE A 63 0.55 -17.33 -8.04
N TYR A 64 1.40 -16.34 -8.35
CA TYR A 64 0.95 -15.03 -8.79
C TYR A 64 0.11 -15.15 -10.08
N ARG A 65 0.58 -15.90 -11.08
CA ARG A 65 -0.12 -16.10 -12.35
C ARG A 65 -1.51 -16.73 -12.16
N ARG A 66 -1.64 -17.73 -11.27
CA ARG A 66 -2.90 -18.44 -11.02
C ARG A 66 -3.90 -17.60 -10.23
N PHE A 67 -3.46 -16.92 -9.18
CA PHE A 67 -4.36 -16.28 -8.22
C PHE A 67 -4.58 -14.79 -8.44
N SER A 68 -3.67 -14.07 -9.10
CA SER A 68 -3.76 -12.61 -9.26
C SER A 68 -5.08 -12.12 -9.87
N ALA A 69 -5.47 -12.67 -11.02
CA ALA A 69 -6.70 -12.26 -11.71
C ALA A 69 -7.96 -12.55 -10.87
N VAL A 70 -7.98 -13.67 -10.17
CA VAL A 70 -9.13 -14.09 -9.37
C VAL A 70 -9.28 -13.24 -8.11
N LEU A 71 -8.17 -12.96 -7.43
CA LEU A 71 -8.16 -12.08 -6.25
C LEU A 71 -8.47 -10.63 -6.64
N TYR A 72 -7.98 -10.16 -7.78
CA TYR A 72 -8.32 -8.85 -8.31
C TYR A 72 -9.81 -8.72 -8.59
N GLN A 73 -10.39 -9.69 -9.30
CA GLN A 73 -11.83 -9.70 -9.56
C GLN A 73 -12.63 -9.76 -8.25
N HIS A 74 -12.15 -10.50 -7.25
CA HIS A 74 -12.79 -10.55 -5.95
C HIS A 74 -12.73 -9.19 -5.22
N ALA A 75 -11.58 -8.52 -5.26
CA ALA A 75 -11.41 -7.19 -4.68
C ALA A 75 -12.26 -6.13 -5.38
N CYS A 76 -12.32 -6.11 -6.71
CA CYS A 76 -13.17 -5.21 -7.50
C CYS A 76 -14.68 -5.41 -7.24
N ARG A 77 -15.11 -6.59 -6.81
CA ARG A 77 -16.52 -6.80 -6.41
C ARG A 77 -16.85 -6.23 -5.04
N MET A 78 -15.83 -5.97 -4.22
CA MET A 78 -15.97 -5.44 -2.86
C MET A 78 -15.62 -3.96 -2.75
N LEU A 79 -14.83 -3.44 -3.69
CA LEU A 79 -14.37 -2.06 -3.77
C LEU A 79 -14.89 -1.43 -5.05
N ASP A 80 -15.40 -0.19 -4.94
CA ASP A 80 -15.88 0.56 -6.10
C ASP A 80 -14.76 1.20 -6.94
N ASN A 81 -13.51 1.11 -6.46
CA ASN A 81 -12.33 1.72 -7.08
C ASN A 81 -11.32 0.65 -7.52
N ASP A 82 -11.03 0.60 -8.82
CA ASP A 82 -10.09 -0.34 -9.42
C ASP A 82 -8.65 -0.14 -8.92
N ALA A 83 -8.24 1.09 -8.62
CA ALA A 83 -6.91 1.39 -8.10
C ALA A 83 -6.72 0.79 -6.71
N ASP A 84 -7.72 0.94 -5.83
CA ASP A 84 -7.71 0.36 -4.50
C ASP A 84 -7.69 -1.18 -4.56
N ALA A 85 -8.43 -1.77 -5.49
CA ALA A 85 -8.42 -3.22 -5.71
C ALA A 85 -7.04 -3.72 -6.15
N GLN A 86 -6.38 -3.01 -7.05
CA GLN A 86 -5.03 -3.33 -7.49
C GLN A 86 -4.01 -3.24 -6.34
N ASP A 87 -4.09 -2.18 -5.53
CA ASP A 87 -3.21 -1.99 -4.37
C ASP A 87 -3.40 -3.09 -3.32
N VAL A 88 -4.64 -3.49 -3.04
CA VAL A 88 -4.94 -4.61 -2.14
C VAL A 88 -4.27 -5.89 -2.62
N VAL A 89 -4.40 -6.23 -3.91
CA VAL A 89 -3.79 -7.45 -4.47
C VAL A 89 -2.27 -7.39 -4.38
N GLN A 90 -1.66 -6.27 -4.76
CA GLN A 90 -0.21 -6.07 -4.66
C GLN A 90 0.27 -6.27 -3.23
N GLU A 91 -0.44 -5.72 -2.25
CA GLU A 91 -0.05 -5.83 -0.86
C GLU A 91 -0.21 -7.26 -0.31
N VAL A 92 -1.25 -8.00 -0.72
CA VAL A 92 -1.42 -9.40 -0.34
C VAL A 92 -0.23 -10.23 -0.85
N PHE A 93 0.18 -10.03 -2.10
CA PHE A 93 1.34 -10.72 -2.67
C PHE A 93 2.67 -10.26 -2.08
N ALA A 94 2.83 -8.97 -1.78
CA ALA A 94 4.02 -8.46 -1.08
C ALA A 94 4.14 -9.04 0.33
N ASN A 95 3.02 -9.17 1.04
CA ASN A 95 2.96 -9.83 2.34
C ASN A 95 3.27 -11.32 2.23
N LEU A 96 2.75 -12.00 1.20
CA LEU A 96 3.09 -13.38 0.92
C LEU A 96 4.59 -13.54 0.69
N TRP A 97 5.21 -12.70 -0.14
CA TRP A 97 6.66 -12.75 -0.39
C TRP A 97 7.47 -12.55 0.90
N THR A 98 7.10 -11.55 1.70
CA THR A 98 7.85 -11.17 2.90
C THR A 98 7.71 -12.18 4.04
N LYS A 99 6.50 -12.73 4.23
CA LYS A 99 6.18 -13.62 5.37
C LYS A 99 6.06 -15.09 4.97
N GLY A 100 6.16 -15.41 3.69
CA GLY A 100 5.87 -16.72 3.13
C GLY A 100 6.72 -17.84 3.71
N ALA A 101 8.01 -17.58 3.93
CA ALA A 101 8.94 -18.56 4.49
C ALA A 101 8.56 -19.04 5.90
N SER A 102 7.93 -18.18 6.72
CA SER A 102 7.49 -18.52 8.08
C SER A 102 5.98 -18.80 8.20
N LEU A 103 5.25 -18.70 7.10
CA LEU A 103 3.80 -18.83 7.09
C LEU A 103 3.40 -20.31 7.19
N GLN A 104 2.64 -20.66 8.24
CA GLN A 104 2.02 -21.99 8.36
C GLN A 104 0.56 -21.92 7.91
N ILE A 105 0.26 -22.55 6.78
CA ILE A 105 -1.10 -22.62 6.25
C ILE A 105 -1.71 -23.96 6.68
N ASN A 106 -2.68 -23.92 7.60
CA ASN A 106 -3.42 -25.10 8.07
C ASN A 106 -4.56 -25.53 7.12
N GLY A 107 -4.45 -25.19 5.82
CA GLY A 107 -5.50 -25.34 4.81
C GLY A 107 -4.96 -25.11 3.40
N SER A 108 -5.82 -24.73 2.45
CA SER A 108 -5.37 -24.44 1.08
C SER A 108 -4.77 -23.04 0.95
N LEU A 109 -3.73 -22.92 0.12
CA LEU A 109 -3.13 -21.64 -0.24
C LEU A 109 -4.17 -20.66 -0.77
N GLY A 110 -5.08 -21.13 -1.64
CA GLY A 110 -6.18 -20.33 -2.17
C GLY A 110 -7.06 -19.75 -1.07
N ALA A 111 -7.48 -20.56 -0.09
CA ALA A 111 -8.32 -20.09 1.01
C ALA A 111 -7.61 -19.00 1.84
N TYR A 112 -6.33 -19.19 2.14
CA TYR A 112 -5.52 -18.18 2.82
C TYR A 112 -5.48 -16.86 2.03
N LEU A 113 -5.24 -16.93 0.72
CA LEU A 113 -5.18 -15.74 -0.13
C LEU A 113 -6.52 -15.01 -0.19
N TYR A 114 -7.64 -15.72 -0.34
CA TYR A 114 -8.97 -15.12 -0.30
C TYR A 114 -9.27 -14.43 1.04
N ILE A 115 -8.97 -15.09 2.16
CA ILE A 115 -9.18 -14.52 3.49
C ILE A 115 -8.30 -13.28 3.69
N SER A 116 -7.03 -13.35 3.26
CA SER A 116 -6.09 -12.24 3.33
C SER A 116 -6.58 -11.02 2.53
N THR A 117 -7.00 -11.24 1.27
CA THR A 117 -7.58 -10.21 0.42
C THR A 117 -8.83 -9.60 1.06
N ARG A 118 -9.78 -10.43 1.50
CA ARG A 118 -11.01 -9.97 2.14
C ARG A 118 -10.72 -9.12 3.38
N ASN A 119 -9.82 -9.58 4.25
CA ASN A 119 -9.45 -8.84 5.46
C ASN A 119 -8.79 -7.51 5.11
N ARG A 120 -7.96 -7.47 4.06
CA ARG A 120 -7.33 -6.22 3.61
C ARG A 120 -8.35 -5.23 3.07
N VAL A 121 -9.31 -5.69 2.26
CA VAL A 121 -10.42 -4.86 1.78
C VAL A 121 -11.22 -4.28 2.94
N LEU A 122 -11.58 -5.11 3.93
CA LEU A 122 -12.33 -4.64 5.11
C LEU A 122 -11.55 -3.60 5.92
N ASN A 123 -10.24 -3.79 6.08
CA ASN A 123 -9.38 -2.83 6.76
C ASN A 123 -9.31 -1.49 6.02
N LEU A 124 -9.25 -1.52 4.67
CA LEU A 124 -9.27 -0.33 3.85
C LEU A 124 -10.60 0.44 4.01
N ILE A 125 -11.74 -0.24 3.89
CA ILE A 125 -13.07 0.35 4.07
C ILE A 125 -13.21 0.94 5.47
N SER A 126 -12.74 0.23 6.51
CA SER A 126 -12.78 0.74 7.88
C SER A 126 -11.92 1.99 8.05
N SER A 127 -10.74 2.03 7.44
CA SER A 127 -9.83 3.17 7.51
C SER A 127 -10.40 4.40 6.79
N GLN A 128 -11.02 4.21 5.63
CA GLN A 128 -11.70 5.26 4.88
C GLN A 128 -12.89 5.83 5.66
N ARG A 129 -13.69 4.98 6.32
CA ARG A 129 -14.79 5.44 7.19
C ARG A 129 -14.30 6.28 8.36
N SER A 130 -13.26 5.83 9.05
CA SER A 130 -12.67 6.59 10.16
C SER A 130 -12.14 7.94 9.70
N TYR A 131 -11.48 7.99 8.54
CA TYR A 131 -11.01 9.25 7.94
C TYR A 131 -12.17 10.19 7.61
N GLN A 132 -13.24 9.66 6.99
CA GLN A 132 -14.43 10.45 6.65
C GLN A 132 -15.09 11.04 7.91
N HIS A 133 -15.21 10.26 8.98
CA HIS A 133 -15.74 10.75 10.26
C HIS A 133 -14.91 11.89 10.84
N HIS A 134 -13.57 11.83 10.73
CA HIS A 134 -12.71 12.93 11.16
C HIS A 134 -12.92 14.19 10.33
N LEU A 135 -13.03 14.05 9.00
CA LEU A 135 -13.32 15.18 8.11
C LEU A 135 -14.66 15.83 8.42
N ASP A 136 -15.69 15.03 8.68
CA ASP A 136 -17.03 15.55 9.01
C ASP A 136 -17.02 16.25 10.37
N SER A 137 -16.27 15.74 11.34
CA SER A 137 -16.07 16.42 12.64
C SER A 137 -15.36 17.77 12.48
N LEU A 138 -14.34 17.85 11.62
CA LEU A 138 -13.66 19.12 11.31
C LEU A 138 -14.57 20.10 10.57
N ARG A 139 -15.36 19.63 9.60
CA ARG A 139 -16.35 20.44 8.88
C ARG A 139 -17.37 21.04 9.84
N GLN A 140 -17.86 20.24 10.78
CA GLN A 140 -18.77 20.72 11.81
C GLN A 140 -18.10 21.81 12.67
N PHE A 141 -16.87 21.59 13.13
CA PHE A 141 -16.11 22.59 13.89
C PHE A 141 -15.89 23.90 13.11
N ILE A 142 -15.54 23.82 11.82
CA ILE A 142 -15.37 25.01 10.96
C ILE A 142 -16.70 25.74 10.77
N SER A 143 -17.80 25.00 10.58
CA SER A 143 -19.13 25.60 10.43
C SER A 143 -19.65 26.25 11.73
N GLU A 144 -19.22 25.77 12.90
CA GLU A 144 -19.56 26.35 14.20
C GLU A 144 -18.65 27.54 14.56
N THR A 145 -17.50 27.68 13.92
CA THR A 145 -16.60 28.82 14.10
C THR A 145 -17.05 29.98 13.21
N ASP A 146 -17.79 30.92 13.78
CA ASP A 146 -18.19 32.16 13.12
C ASP A 146 -16.96 32.87 12.52
N THR A 147 -16.92 32.98 11.18
CA THR A 147 -15.77 33.55 10.45
C THR A 147 -15.67 35.08 10.61
N SER A 148 -16.58 35.67 11.40
CA SER A 148 -16.68 37.11 11.70
C SER A 148 -15.42 37.71 12.33
N THR A 149 -14.52 36.90 12.90
CA THR A 149 -13.23 37.38 13.42
C THR A 149 -12.19 37.64 12.32
N ILE A 150 -12.34 37.05 11.12
CA ILE A 150 -11.39 37.20 10.01
C ILE A 150 -11.68 38.46 9.15
N GLU A 151 -12.88 39.04 9.22
CA GLU A 151 -13.28 40.17 8.36
C GLU A 151 -12.65 41.53 8.74
N HIS A 152 -11.95 41.64 9.88
CA HIS A 152 -11.42 42.93 10.34
C HIS A 152 -9.89 43.06 10.32
N LEU A 153 -9.18 42.20 9.60
CA LEU A 153 -7.78 42.47 9.27
C LEU A 153 -7.70 43.08 7.86
N PRO A 154 -7.57 44.42 7.73
CA PRO A 154 -7.50 45.03 6.41
C PRO A 154 -6.32 44.44 5.64
N GLU A 155 -6.58 44.00 4.41
CA GLU A 155 -5.65 43.32 3.50
C GLU A 155 -4.25 43.97 3.43
N LYS A 156 -4.21 45.28 3.66
CA LYS A 156 -3.00 46.11 3.74
C LYS A 156 -2.02 45.70 4.84
N GLU A 157 -2.50 45.19 5.97
CA GLU A 157 -1.65 44.72 7.09
C GLU A 157 -1.02 43.35 6.79
N LEU A 158 -1.74 42.46 6.10
CA LEU A 158 -1.25 41.13 5.72
C LEU A 158 -0.08 41.20 4.73
N ILE A 159 -0.16 42.11 3.76
CA ILE A 159 0.89 42.30 2.74
C ILE A 159 2.14 42.93 3.39
N SER A 160 1.94 43.91 4.27
CA SER A 160 3.02 44.57 5.03
C SER A 160 3.88 43.57 5.82
N CYS A 161 3.27 42.61 6.52
CA CYS A 161 4.00 41.63 7.34
C CYS A 161 4.79 40.59 6.51
N ILE A 162 4.34 40.27 5.29
CA ILE A 162 5.04 39.33 4.40
C ILE A 162 6.27 40.01 3.79
N GLU A 163 6.15 41.29 3.41
CA GLU A 163 7.26 42.07 2.83
C GLU A 163 8.39 42.35 3.83
N THR A 164 8.07 42.57 5.11
CA THR A 164 9.09 42.83 6.14
C THR A 164 9.83 41.59 6.66
N ARG A 165 9.46 40.37 6.24
CA ARG A 165 9.97 39.10 6.80
C ARG A 165 9.86 38.99 8.34
N GLN A 166 9.09 39.87 8.97
CA GLN A 166 8.75 39.78 10.37
C GLN A 166 7.43 39.04 10.45
N ILE A 167 7.48 37.72 10.51
CA ILE A 167 6.31 36.94 10.91
C ILE A 167 6.06 37.33 12.38
N PRO A 168 4.95 38.02 12.71
CA PRO A 168 4.62 38.29 14.10
C PRO A 168 4.60 36.95 14.83
N ARG A 169 5.41 36.82 15.89
CA ARG A 169 5.38 35.64 16.76
C ARG A 169 4.06 35.65 17.51
N TYR A 170 2.98 35.25 16.85
CA TYR A 170 1.78 34.83 17.54
C TYR A 170 2.15 33.62 18.38
N SER A 171 2.31 33.87 19.66
CA SER A 171 2.45 32.86 20.69
C SER A 171 1.15 32.05 20.71
N TYR A 172 1.12 30.93 19.98
CA TYR A 172 0.17 29.85 20.21
C TYR A 172 0.49 29.23 21.58
N ARG A 173 0.15 29.95 22.65
CA ARG A 173 0.30 29.49 24.02
C ARG A 173 -1.07 29.37 24.69
N ARG A 174 -1.90 28.51 24.10
CA ARG A 174 -2.97 27.78 24.82
C ARG A 174 -3.48 26.59 23.99
N PHE A 175 -2.58 25.71 23.57
CA PHE A 175 -2.91 24.31 23.30
C PHE A 175 -2.29 23.51 24.45
N PHE A 176 -3.07 22.61 25.07
CA PHE A 176 -2.85 21.90 26.35
C PHE A 176 -3.57 22.50 27.56
N LEU A 177 -4.85 22.14 27.69
CA LEU A 177 -5.50 21.72 28.94
C LEU A 177 -6.69 20.82 28.58
N PHE A 178 -6.41 19.52 28.40
CA PHE A 178 -7.16 18.38 28.92
C PHE A 178 -6.16 17.21 29.06
#